data_AF-A0A357D030-F1
#
_entry.id   AF-A0A357D030-F1
#
_cell.length_a   1.000
_cell.length_b   1.000
_cell.length_c   1.000
_cell.angle_alpha   90.00
_cell.angle_beta   90.00
_cell.angle_gamma   90.00
#
_symmetry.space_group_name_H-M   'P 1'
#
loop_
_entity.id
_entity.type
_entity.pdbx_description
1 polymer ?
#
loop_
_entity_poly.entity_id
_entity_poly.type
_entity_poly.pdbx_seq_one_letter_code
_entity_poly.pdbx_strand_id
1 'polypeptide(L)'
;MLPLDELIDIDKWAVSKLNRLVRRVRSAYDSYQFHLIYHDIHNYCSIELSKLYIDITKDRLYCERKDSKERRSAQTAMYLIAISLLRLLAPILSFTAEEGWSYISHMDSDNASSVFYNEMPVFDEKLCFDEAEEKYNALFEHRDDVMKALEIARANKAIGKSLEAKIKIYGDKDNETMKLLENNKELLETIFIVSKVELSYEKPAADAFTETESGIAVSVGNADGEKCVRCWTYFDNVFHDEQGQPICSRCKSVTC
;
A
#
# COMPACT_ATOMS: atom_id res chain seq x y z
N MET A 1 -5.26 -2.00 19.45
CA MET A 1 -5.64 -1.98 18.02
C MET A 1 -6.85 -1.09 17.85
N LEU A 2 -7.21 -0.71 16.62
CA LEU A 2 -8.50 -0.10 16.35
C LEU A 2 -9.58 -1.17 16.13
N PRO A 3 -10.87 -0.85 16.37
CA PRO A 3 -11.99 -1.62 15.84
C PRO A 3 -11.89 -1.79 14.32
N LEU A 4 -12.38 -2.93 13.81
CA LEU A 4 -12.26 -3.30 12.39
C LEU A 4 -13.02 -2.35 11.45
N ASP A 5 -14.17 -1.85 11.89
CA ASP A 5 -15.01 -0.88 11.19
C ASP A 5 -14.36 0.51 11.12
N GLU A 6 -13.52 0.85 12.09
CA GLU A 6 -12.76 2.10 12.12
C GLU A 6 -11.50 2.09 11.24
N LEU A 7 -11.10 0.94 10.70
CA LEU A 7 -9.95 0.86 9.80
C LEU A 7 -10.18 1.70 8.53
N ILE A 8 -9.11 2.33 8.05
CA ILE A 8 -9.06 3.02 6.76
C ILE A 8 -9.15 1.97 5.64
N ASP A 9 -9.81 2.32 4.53
CA ASP A 9 -10.14 1.39 3.46
C ASP A 9 -8.95 0.57 2.93
N ILE A 10 -7.76 1.15 2.73
CA ILE A 10 -6.59 0.37 2.25
C ILE A 10 -6.14 -0.69 3.26
N ASP A 11 -6.30 -0.42 4.55
CA ASP A 11 -5.96 -1.37 5.61
C ASP A 11 -7.03 -2.47 5.69
N LYS A 12 -8.31 -2.12 5.47
CA LYS A 12 -9.41 -3.09 5.27
C LYS A 12 -9.15 -3.98 4.07
N TRP A 13 -8.72 -3.41 2.94
CA TRP A 13 -8.31 -4.18 1.76
C TRP A 13 -7.21 -5.19 2.11
N ALA A 14 -6.16 -4.77 2.81
CA ALA A 14 -5.05 -5.64 3.17
C ALA A 14 -5.46 -6.81 4.10
N VAL A 15 -6.32 -6.52 5.09
CA VAL A 15 -6.91 -7.53 5.99
C VAL A 15 -7.84 -8.47 5.24
N SER A 16 -8.64 -7.97 4.31
CA SER A 16 -9.51 -8.81 3.47
C SER A 16 -8.70 -9.75 2.59
N LYS A 17 -7.64 -9.25 1.93
CA LYS A 17 -6.72 -10.08 1.15
C LYS A 17 -6.05 -11.17 1.99
N LEU A 18 -5.64 -10.85 3.22
CA LEU A 18 -5.15 -11.85 4.18
C LEU A 18 -6.20 -12.93 4.45
N ASN A 19 -7.44 -12.54 4.72
CA ASN A 19 -8.52 -13.47 5.02
C ASN A 19 -8.80 -14.42 3.84
N ARG A 20 -8.74 -13.90 2.60
CA ARG A 20 -8.81 -14.73 1.38
C ARG A 20 -7.61 -15.68 1.28
N LEU A 21 -6.40 -15.25 1.61
CA LEU A 21 -5.20 -16.10 1.67
C LEU A 21 -5.37 -17.23 2.69
N VAL A 22 -5.81 -16.91 3.91
CA VAL A 22 -6.04 -17.90 4.98
C VAL A 22 -6.93 -19.02 4.49
N ARG A 23 -8.05 -18.70 3.82
CA ARG A 23 -8.95 -19.71 3.25
C ARG A 23 -8.25 -20.65 2.27
N ARG A 24 -7.48 -20.10 1.32
CA ARG A 24 -6.77 -20.89 0.30
C ARG A 24 -5.68 -21.77 0.90
N VAL A 25 -4.84 -21.19 1.76
CA VAL A 25 -3.72 -21.90 2.40
C VAL A 25 -4.23 -23.03 3.29
N ARG A 26 -5.28 -22.82 4.08
CA ARG A 26 -5.89 -23.89 4.87
C ARG A 26 -6.42 -25.03 4.00
N SER A 27 -7.15 -24.70 2.94
CA SER A 27 -7.65 -25.72 2.01
C SER A 27 -6.51 -26.50 1.35
N ALA A 28 -5.38 -25.85 1.09
CA ALA A 28 -4.18 -26.52 0.56
C ALA A 28 -3.51 -27.41 1.61
N TYR A 29 -3.49 -27.03 2.89
CA TYR A 29 -3.07 -27.92 3.99
C TYR A 29 -3.99 -29.15 4.10
N ASP A 30 -5.31 -28.95 4.08
CA ASP A 30 -6.30 -30.03 4.22
C ASP A 30 -6.24 -31.05 3.07
N SER A 31 -5.81 -30.60 1.88
CA SER A 31 -5.65 -31.43 0.69
C SER A 31 -4.20 -31.87 0.41
N TYR A 32 -3.26 -31.57 1.33
CA TYR A 32 -1.84 -31.89 1.21
C TYR A 32 -1.15 -31.27 -0.04
N GLN A 33 -1.66 -30.16 -0.55
CA GLN A 33 -1.14 -29.44 -1.72
C GLN A 33 -0.11 -28.37 -1.32
N PHE A 34 1.00 -28.79 -0.69
CA PHE A 34 2.00 -27.87 -0.12
C PHE A 34 2.63 -26.89 -1.11
N HIS A 35 2.72 -27.25 -2.40
CA HIS A 35 3.20 -26.36 -3.46
C HIS A 35 2.30 -25.12 -3.62
N LEU A 36 0.97 -25.27 -3.48
CA LEU A 36 0.05 -24.14 -3.52
C LEU A 36 0.26 -23.19 -2.35
N ILE A 37 0.56 -23.73 -1.16
CA ILE A 37 0.84 -22.90 0.03
C ILE A 37 2.04 -22.00 -0.22
N TYR A 38 3.13 -22.56 -0.74
CA TYR A 38 4.31 -21.79 -1.11
C TYR A 38 3.96 -20.69 -2.12
N HIS A 39 3.28 -21.05 -3.22
CA HIS A 39 2.93 -20.09 -4.27
C HIS A 39 2.01 -18.97 -3.75
N ASP A 40 0.96 -19.32 -3.02
CA ASP A 40 -0.02 -18.37 -2.51
C ASP A 40 0.59 -17.39 -1.49
N ILE A 41 1.37 -17.89 -0.54
CA ILE A 41 2.02 -17.03 0.46
C ILE A 41 3.10 -16.17 -0.20
N HIS A 42 3.91 -16.75 -1.07
CA HIS A 42 4.95 -16.00 -1.78
C HIS A 42 4.34 -14.88 -2.64
N ASN A 43 3.28 -15.19 -3.40
CA ASN A 43 2.58 -14.21 -4.20
C ASN A 43 1.99 -13.10 -3.34
N TYR A 44 1.30 -13.45 -2.24
CA TYR A 44 0.76 -12.50 -1.28
C TYR A 44 1.81 -11.54 -0.71
N CYS A 45 2.96 -12.09 -0.29
CA CYS A 45 4.07 -11.29 0.23
C CYS A 45 4.68 -10.37 -0.85
N SER A 46 4.81 -10.86 -2.08
CA SER A 46 5.47 -10.12 -3.17
C SER A 46 4.57 -9.02 -3.75
N ILE A 47 3.33 -9.36 -4.08
CA ILE A 47 2.42 -8.48 -4.82
C ILE A 47 1.59 -7.64 -3.83
N GLU A 48 0.75 -8.28 -3.03
CA GLU A 48 -0.20 -7.58 -2.17
C GLU A 48 0.50 -6.81 -1.04
N LEU A 49 1.53 -7.39 -0.41
CA LEU A 49 2.26 -6.71 0.66
C LEU A 49 3.38 -5.81 0.15
N SER A 50 4.43 -6.38 -0.45
CA SER A 50 5.66 -5.64 -0.77
C SER A 50 5.44 -4.58 -1.86
N LYS A 51 4.88 -4.97 -3.02
CA LYS A 51 4.64 -4.05 -4.16
C LYS A 51 3.56 -3.01 -3.87
N LEU A 52 2.54 -3.35 -3.08
CA LEU A 52 1.36 -2.52 -2.86
C LEU A 52 1.26 -1.99 -1.43
N TYR A 53 0.80 -2.82 -0.48
CA TYR A 53 0.39 -2.34 0.84
C TYR A 53 1.50 -1.62 1.61
N ILE A 54 2.65 -2.28 1.75
CA ILE A 54 3.76 -1.80 2.58
C ILE A 54 4.34 -0.52 1.96
N ASP A 55 4.54 -0.50 0.64
CA ASP A 55 5.15 0.66 -0.03
C ASP A 55 4.27 1.91 0.10
N ILE A 56 2.96 1.77 -0.13
CA ILE A 56 1.98 2.85 0.00
C ILE A 56 1.87 3.32 1.47
N THR A 57 1.97 2.41 2.43
CA THR A 57 1.69 2.70 3.84
C THR A 57 2.89 3.28 4.60
N LYS A 58 4.12 3.22 4.03
CA LYS A 58 5.35 3.77 4.66
C LYS A 58 5.19 5.21 5.12
N ASP A 59 4.63 6.07 4.27
CA ASP A 59 4.44 7.48 4.59
C ASP A 59 3.59 7.66 5.86
N ARG A 60 2.45 6.95 5.94
CA ARG A 60 1.58 6.98 7.13
C ARG A 60 2.29 6.45 8.37
N LEU A 61 3.06 5.37 8.26
CA LEU A 61 3.74 4.77 9.42
C LEU A 61 4.88 5.62 9.97
N TYR A 62 5.59 6.34 9.09
CA TYR A 62 6.78 7.09 9.46
C TYR A 62 6.48 8.55 9.79
N CYS A 63 5.48 9.15 9.12
CA CYS A 63 5.23 10.58 9.21
C CYS A 63 4.14 10.94 10.21
N GLU A 64 3.11 10.09 10.39
CA GLU A 64 1.96 10.39 11.26
C GLU A 64 2.26 10.24 12.75
N ARG A 65 1.47 10.96 13.58
CA ARG A 65 1.55 10.87 15.05
C ARG A 65 1.37 9.43 15.52
N LYS A 66 2.06 9.07 16.60
CA LYS A 66 2.09 7.71 17.17
C LYS A 66 0.68 7.15 17.47
N ASP A 67 -0.22 8.02 17.90
CA ASP A 67 -1.60 7.74 18.32
C ASP A 67 -2.66 8.16 17.29
N SER A 68 -2.24 8.66 16.11
CA SER A 68 -3.17 9.02 15.02
C SER A 68 -3.97 7.81 14.55
N LYS A 69 -5.24 8.04 14.16
CA LYS A 69 -6.10 6.99 13.61
C LYS A 69 -5.44 6.35 12.39
N GLU A 70 -4.83 7.17 11.55
CA GLU A 70 -4.12 6.78 10.34
C GLU A 70 -3.02 5.78 10.66
N ARG A 71 -2.12 6.09 11.60
CA ARG A 71 -1.04 5.16 11.97
C ARG A 71 -1.55 3.92 12.68
N ARG A 72 -2.52 4.06 13.58
CA ARG A 72 -3.08 2.95 14.37
C ARG A 72 -3.88 1.97 13.52
N SER A 73 -4.53 2.45 12.46
CA SER A 73 -5.20 1.63 11.46
C SER A 73 -4.20 0.74 10.72
N ALA A 74 -3.13 1.33 10.17
CA ALA A 74 -2.08 0.61 9.46
C ALA A 74 -1.39 -0.44 10.36
N GLN A 75 -1.07 -0.06 11.61
CA GLN A 75 -0.48 -0.96 12.60
C GLN A 75 -1.41 -2.13 12.96
N THR A 76 -2.72 -1.89 13.03
CA THR A 76 -3.70 -2.95 13.31
C THR A 76 -3.72 -3.98 12.18
N ALA A 77 -3.82 -3.53 10.92
CA ALA A 77 -3.76 -4.43 9.78
C ALA A 77 -2.42 -5.16 9.67
N MET A 78 -1.28 -4.46 9.83
CA MET A 78 0.05 -5.10 9.82
C MET A 78 0.21 -6.14 10.93
N TYR A 79 -0.34 -5.88 12.11
CA TYR A 79 -0.33 -6.83 13.21
C TYR A 79 -1.08 -8.11 12.86
N LEU A 80 -2.32 -7.98 12.36
CA LEU A 80 -3.15 -9.11 11.95
C LEU A 80 -2.49 -9.92 10.83
N ILE A 81 -1.86 -9.24 9.87
CA ILE A 81 -1.10 -9.86 8.78
C ILE A 81 0.09 -10.64 9.32
N ALA A 82 0.93 -10.01 10.15
CA ALA A 82 2.15 -10.64 10.67
C ALA A 82 1.84 -11.86 11.53
N ILE A 83 0.89 -11.75 12.48
CA ILE A 83 0.55 -12.87 13.38
C ILE A 83 -0.04 -14.05 12.61
N SER A 84 -0.85 -13.77 11.57
CA SER A 84 -1.45 -14.80 10.73
C SER A 84 -0.41 -15.46 9.83
N LEU A 85 0.49 -14.69 9.21
CA LEU A 85 1.56 -15.24 8.38
C LEU A 85 2.51 -16.14 9.18
N LEU A 86 2.90 -15.75 10.39
CA LEU A 86 3.75 -16.59 11.25
C LEU A 86 3.08 -17.95 11.53
N ARG A 87 1.78 -17.94 11.86
CA ARG A 87 1.00 -19.17 12.11
C ARG A 87 0.80 -20.01 10.83
N LEU A 88 0.55 -19.39 9.69
CA LEU A 88 0.42 -20.08 8.40
C LEU A 88 1.76 -20.70 7.95
N LEU A 89 2.89 -20.04 8.24
CA LEU A 89 4.23 -20.50 7.85
C LEU A 89 4.81 -21.54 8.81
N ALA A 90 4.38 -21.59 10.06
CA ALA A 90 4.95 -22.45 11.10
C ALA A 90 5.12 -23.94 10.71
N PRO A 91 4.19 -24.59 10.00
CA PRO A 91 4.36 -25.99 9.58
C PRO A 91 5.45 -26.21 8.51
N ILE A 92 5.92 -25.15 7.83
CA ILE A 92 6.91 -25.24 6.75
C ILE A 92 8.24 -24.59 7.17
N LEU A 93 8.19 -23.38 7.72
CA LEU A 93 9.35 -22.58 8.14
C LEU A 93 9.42 -22.49 9.66
N SER A 94 9.50 -23.65 10.32
CA SER A 94 9.28 -23.77 11.77
C SER A 94 10.17 -22.87 12.61
N PHE A 95 11.48 -22.83 12.33
CA PHE A 95 12.42 -21.98 13.08
C PHE A 95 12.18 -20.49 12.83
N THR A 96 11.93 -20.10 11.58
CA THR A 96 11.69 -18.69 11.22
C THR A 96 10.37 -18.19 11.81
N ALA A 97 9.33 -19.02 11.80
CA ALA A 97 8.04 -18.68 12.41
C ALA A 97 8.18 -18.54 13.93
N GLU A 98 8.89 -19.45 14.60
CA GLU A 98 9.13 -19.38 16.04
C GLU A 98 9.97 -18.16 16.44
N GLU A 99 11.04 -17.87 15.68
CA GLU A 99 11.86 -16.68 15.89
C GLU A 99 11.00 -15.41 15.73
N GLY A 100 10.25 -15.30 14.63
CA GLY A 100 9.36 -14.17 14.39
C GLY A 100 8.29 -14.01 15.48
N TRP A 101 7.76 -15.13 15.98
CA TRP A 101 6.82 -15.16 17.09
C TRP A 101 7.42 -14.56 18.36
N SER A 102 8.69 -14.84 18.66
CA SER A 102 9.36 -14.30 19.86
C SER A 102 9.57 -12.78 19.85
N TYR A 103 9.50 -12.14 18.67
CA TYR A 103 9.71 -10.69 18.50
C TYR A 103 8.41 -9.89 18.34
N ILE A 104 7.27 -10.53 18.08
CA ILE A 104 6.00 -9.83 17.90
C ILE A 104 5.29 -9.64 19.24
N SER A 105 4.49 -8.57 19.37
CA SER A 105 3.59 -8.45 20.52
C SER A 105 2.46 -9.48 20.44
N HIS A 106 1.94 -9.92 21.58
CA HIS A 106 0.87 -10.91 21.65
C HIS A 106 -0.38 -10.31 22.28
N MET A 107 -1.55 -10.79 21.87
CA MET A 107 -2.78 -10.55 22.62
C MET A 107 -2.86 -11.51 23.81
N ASP A 108 -3.70 -11.19 24.80
CA ASP A 108 -3.92 -12.06 25.97
C ASP A 108 -4.48 -13.45 25.57
N SER A 109 -5.12 -13.56 24.41
CA SER A 109 -5.62 -14.82 23.85
C SER A 109 -4.54 -15.71 23.25
N ASP A 110 -3.34 -15.17 23.01
CA ASP A 110 -2.26 -15.89 22.35
C ASP A 110 -1.34 -16.55 23.37
N ASN A 111 -0.84 -17.75 23.05
CA ASN A 111 0.24 -18.34 23.81
C ASN A 111 1.58 -17.78 23.30
N ALA A 112 2.14 -16.81 24.02
CA ALA A 112 3.40 -16.15 23.68
C ALA A 112 4.63 -17.07 23.70
N SER A 113 4.54 -18.25 24.33
CA SER A 113 5.72 -19.11 24.48
C SER A 113 6.16 -19.81 23.20
N SER A 114 5.25 -20.03 22.23
CA SER A 114 5.58 -20.68 20.96
C SER A 114 4.45 -20.50 19.95
N VAL A 115 4.78 -20.33 18.66
CA VAL A 115 3.76 -20.26 17.60
C VAL A 115 2.99 -21.57 17.49
N PHE A 116 3.62 -22.70 17.83
CA PHE A 116 3.03 -24.05 17.73
C PHE A 116 1.96 -24.34 18.78
N TYR A 117 1.83 -23.52 19.82
CA TYR A 117 0.77 -23.63 20.82
C TYR A 117 -0.44 -22.74 20.52
N ASN A 118 -0.51 -22.22 19.29
CA ASN A 118 -1.60 -21.37 18.84
C ASN A 118 -2.27 -22.00 17.62
N GLU A 119 -3.57 -21.78 17.50
CA GLU A 119 -4.34 -22.25 16.36
C GLU A 119 -3.97 -21.50 15.08
N MET A 120 -3.97 -22.22 13.96
CA MET A 120 -3.82 -21.61 12.65
C MET A 120 -5.04 -20.69 12.38
N PRO A 121 -4.87 -19.48 11.82
CA PRO A 121 -5.98 -18.57 11.56
C PRO A 121 -7.05 -19.25 10.70
N VAL A 122 -8.32 -18.93 10.94
CA VAL A 122 -9.47 -19.41 10.17
C VAL A 122 -10.08 -18.26 9.38
N PHE A 123 -10.77 -18.59 8.29
CA PHE A 123 -11.52 -17.61 7.53
C PHE A 123 -12.67 -17.04 8.39
N ASP A 124 -12.82 -15.71 8.40
CA ASP A 124 -13.86 -15.01 9.15
C ASP A 124 -14.58 -14.00 8.24
N GLU A 125 -15.90 -14.12 8.09
CA GLU A 125 -16.72 -13.20 7.30
C GLU A 125 -16.61 -11.75 7.78
N LYS A 126 -16.30 -11.50 9.06
CA LYS A 126 -16.11 -10.14 9.60
C LYS A 126 -14.87 -9.44 9.05
N LEU A 127 -13.94 -10.20 8.46
CA LEU A 127 -12.73 -9.69 7.83
C LEU A 127 -12.91 -9.58 6.31
N CYS A 128 -14.12 -9.77 5.78
CA CYS A 128 -14.43 -9.52 4.38
C CYS A 128 -14.88 -8.07 4.19
N PHE A 129 -14.06 -7.30 3.48
CA PHE A 129 -14.32 -5.90 3.15
C PHE A 129 -14.44 -5.76 1.63
N ASP A 130 -15.50 -6.34 1.06
CA ASP A 130 -15.63 -6.50 -0.39
C ASP A 130 -15.63 -5.15 -1.14
N GLU A 131 -16.26 -4.10 -0.60
CA GLU A 131 -16.23 -2.76 -1.18
C GLU A 131 -14.80 -2.18 -1.23
N ALA A 132 -14.00 -2.38 -0.19
CA ALA A 132 -12.60 -1.97 -0.17
C ALA A 132 -11.75 -2.83 -1.11
N GLU A 133 -12.04 -4.14 -1.21
CA GLU A 133 -11.43 -5.02 -2.19
C GLU A 133 -11.66 -4.54 -3.61
N GLU A 134 -12.92 -4.34 -4.01
CA GLU A 134 -13.30 -3.89 -5.35
C GLU A 134 -12.65 -2.55 -5.70
N LYS A 135 -12.76 -1.55 -4.82
CA LYS A 135 -12.18 -0.21 -5.00
C LYS A 135 -10.68 -0.26 -5.25
N TYR A 136 -9.92 -0.90 -4.36
CA TYR A 136 -8.46 -0.90 -4.46
C TYR A 136 -7.93 -1.84 -5.52
N ASN A 137 -8.59 -2.98 -5.79
CA ASN A 137 -8.17 -3.85 -6.90
C ASN A 137 -8.30 -3.11 -8.23
N ALA A 138 -9.43 -2.41 -8.46
CA ALA A 138 -9.62 -1.61 -9.68
C ALA A 138 -8.54 -0.51 -9.80
N LEU A 139 -8.21 0.18 -8.70
CA LEU A 139 -7.17 1.21 -8.72
C LEU A 139 -5.76 0.63 -8.96
N PHE A 140 -5.46 -0.55 -8.41
CA PHE A 140 -4.16 -1.19 -8.58
C PHE A 140 -3.99 -1.85 -9.95
N GLU A 141 -5.06 -2.28 -10.60
CA GLU A 141 -5.03 -2.80 -11.97
C GLU A 141 -4.42 -1.77 -12.95
N HIS A 142 -4.82 -0.50 -12.82
CA HIS A 142 -4.31 0.58 -13.68
C HIS A 142 -3.01 1.23 -13.18
N ARG A 143 -2.46 0.75 -12.06
CA ARG A 143 -1.23 1.29 -11.48
C ARG A 143 0.00 0.96 -12.31
N ASP A 144 0.01 -0.20 -12.97
CA ASP A 144 1.18 -0.66 -13.72
C ASP A 144 1.51 0.25 -14.91
N ASP A 145 0.50 0.86 -15.55
CA ASP A 145 0.70 1.85 -16.63
C ASP A 145 1.45 3.10 -16.13
N VAL A 146 1.07 3.62 -14.96
CA VAL A 146 1.74 4.76 -14.32
C VAL A 146 3.15 4.38 -13.87
N MET A 147 3.33 3.18 -13.30
CA MET A 147 4.66 2.70 -12.89
C MET A 147 5.61 2.57 -14.07
N LYS A 148 5.16 2.03 -15.21
CA LYS A 148 5.95 1.96 -16.44
C LYS A 148 6.42 3.35 -16.87
N ALA A 149 5.52 4.35 -16.87
CA ALA A 149 5.87 5.74 -17.20
C ALA A 149 6.92 6.33 -16.24
N LEU A 150 6.78 6.09 -14.92
CA LEU A 150 7.76 6.53 -13.92
C LEU A 150 9.13 5.87 -14.10
N GLU A 151 9.18 4.58 -14.43
CA GLU A 151 10.43 3.87 -14.70
C GLU A 151 11.14 4.39 -15.95
N ILE A 152 10.40 4.71 -17.02
CA ILE A 152 10.97 5.35 -18.21
C ILE A 152 11.55 6.73 -17.86
N ALA A 153 10.83 7.53 -17.06
CA ALA A 153 11.32 8.82 -16.60
C ALA A 153 12.58 8.71 -15.74
N ARG A 154 12.68 7.68 -14.89
CA ARG A 154 13.91 7.36 -14.13
C ARG A 154 15.07 6.98 -15.04
N ALA A 155 14.83 6.11 -16.02
CA ALA A 155 15.85 5.68 -16.98
C ALA A 155 16.41 6.87 -17.78
N ASN A 156 15.54 7.83 -18.10
CA ASN A 156 15.90 9.08 -18.78
C ASN A 156 16.47 10.16 -17.85
N LYS A 157 16.64 9.87 -16.55
CA LYS A 157 17.15 10.78 -15.52
C LYS A 157 16.30 12.06 -15.34
N ALA A 158 15.02 12.03 -15.72
CA ALA A 158 14.10 13.14 -15.51
C ALA A 158 13.72 13.28 -14.03
N ILE A 159 13.62 12.15 -13.33
CA ILE A 159 13.37 12.04 -11.88
C ILE A 159 14.29 10.98 -11.28
N GLY A 160 14.58 11.05 -9.98
CA GLY A 160 15.26 9.99 -9.23
C GLY A 160 14.28 9.09 -8.49
N LYS A 161 13.45 9.68 -7.61
CA LYS A 161 12.45 8.98 -6.78
C LYS A 161 11.04 9.28 -7.27
N SER A 162 10.08 8.38 -7.05
CA SER A 162 8.69 8.62 -7.46
C SER A 162 8.09 9.85 -6.78
N LEU A 163 8.45 10.10 -5.51
CA LEU A 163 8.04 11.30 -4.78
C LEU A 163 8.59 12.61 -5.36
N GLU A 164 9.58 12.58 -6.25
CA GLU A 164 10.03 13.78 -6.97
C GLU A 164 9.14 14.07 -8.19
N ALA A 165 8.21 13.18 -8.52
CA ALA A 165 7.40 13.28 -9.71
C ALA A 165 6.09 14.06 -9.48
N LYS A 166 5.74 14.84 -10.48
CA LYS A 166 4.38 15.26 -10.82
C LYS A 166 3.97 14.51 -12.08
N ILE A 167 2.86 13.81 -12.02
CA ILE A 167 2.32 13.10 -13.18
C ILE A 167 1.06 13.77 -13.69
N LYS A 168 0.89 13.76 -15.00
CA LYS A 168 -0.35 14.16 -15.66
C LYS A 168 -0.88 12.97 -16.45
N ILE A 169 -2.07 12.51 -16.10
CA ILE A 169 -2.74 11.38 -16.72
C ILE A 169 -3.80 11.92 -17.69
N TYR A 170 -3.70 11.48 -18.94
CA TYR A 170 -4.57 11.89 -20.03
C TYR A 170 -5.48 10.75 -20.43
N GLY A 171 -6.72 11.06 -20.78
CA GLY A 171 -7.64 10.10 -21.38
C GLY A 171 -8.96 10.75 -21.73
N ASP A 172 -9.75 10.06 -22.55
CA ASP A 172 -11.07 10.54 -22.94
C ASP A 172 -12.02 10.59 -21.73
N LYS A 173 -12.96 11.54 -21.75
CA LYS A 173 -13.94 11.69 -20.66
C LYS A 173 -14.82 10.45 -20.46
N ASP A 174 -15.00 9.65 -21.51
CA ASP A 174 -15.80 8.43 -21.47
C ASP A 174 -14.99 7.19 -21.07
N ASN A 175 -13.66 7.28 -21.01
CA ASN A 175 -12.78 6.20 -20.58
C ASN A 175 -13.08 5.80 -19.12
N GLU A 176 -13.27 4.50 -18.88
CA GLU A 176 -13.65 3.97 -17.57
C GLU A 176 -12.56 4.15 -16.51
N THR A 177 -11.29 3.98 -16.89
CA THR A 177 -10.14 4.26 -16.02
C THR A 177 -10.10 5.73 -15.61
N MET A 178 -10.32 6.67 -16.54
CA MET A 178 -10.38 8.10 -16.19
C MET A 178 -11.51 8.41 -15.19
N LYS A 179 -12.70 7.80 -15.37
CA LYS A 179 -13.81 7.94 -14.41
C LYS A 179 -13.46 7.36 -13.04
N LEU A 180 -12.82 6.20 -13.00
CA LEU A 180 -12.35 5.58 -11.75
C LEU A 180 -11.34 6.47 -11.02
N LEU A 181 -10.34 6.99 -11.75
CA LEU A 181 -9.31 7.87 -11.19
C LEU A 181 -9.91 9.17 -10.66
N GLU A 182 -10.82 9.81 -11.41
CA GLU A 182 -11.51 11.05 -10.99
C GLU A 182 -12.32 10.83 -9.71
N ASN A 183 -13.07 9.72 -9.62
CA ASN A 183 -13.86 9.36 -8.44
C ASN A 183 -13.00 9.05 -7.19
N ASN A 184 -11.70 8.82 -7.37
CA ASN A 184 -10.76 8.49 -6.30
C ASN A 184 -9.56 9.46 -6.25
N LYS A 185 -9.74 10.68 -6.76
CA LYS A 185 -8.64 11.65 -6.97
C LYS A 185 -7.77 11.90 -5.73
N GLU A 186 -8.37 11.93 -4.53
CA GLU A 186 -7.65 12.16 -3.27
C GLU A 186 -6.68 11.03 -2.91
N LEU A 187 -6.86 9.83 -3.48
CA LEU A 187 -6.02 8.66 -3.20
C LEU A 187 -4.87 8.53 -4.19
N LEU A 188 -4.92 9.19 -5.34
CA LEU A 188 -4.01 8.91 -6.46
C LEU A 188 -2.55 9.21 -6.13
N GLU A 189 -2.27 10.34 -5.47
CA GLU A 189 -0.92 10.70 -5.04
C GLU A 189 -0.33 9.63 -4.11
N THR A 190 -1.18 9.07 -3.23
CA THR A 190 -0.80 7.99 -2.30
C THR A 190 -0.62 6.65 -3.02
N ILE A 191 -1.52 6.30 -3.95
CA ILE A 191 -1.48 5.04 -4.69
C ILE A 191 -0.28 4.97 -5.63
N PHE A 192 0.00 6.06 -6.35
CA PHE A 192 1.13 6.14 -7.27
C PHE A 192 2.44 6.53 -6.58
N ILE A 193 2.39 6.95 -5.31
CA ILE A 193 3.56 7.33 -4.50
C ILE A 193 4.34 8.45 -5.20
N VAL A 194 3.61 9.50 -5.58
CA VAL A 194 4.12 10.69 -6.27
C VAL A 194 3.69 11.96 -5.52
N SER A 195 4.34 13.09 -5.79
CA SER A 195 3.98 14.34 -5.10
C SER A 195 2.75 15.01 -5.66
N LYS A 196 2.44 14.79 -6.94
CA LYS A 196 1.28 15.40 -7.57
C LYS A 196 0.72 14.53 -8.68
N VAL A 197 -0.60 14.46 -8.74
CA VAL A 197 -1.35 13.85 -9.85
C VAL A 197 -2.31 14.89 -10.42
N GLU A 198 -2.31 15.03 -11.74
CA GLU A 198 -3.28 15.83 -12.49
C GLU A 198 -3.99 14.96 -13.51
N LEU A 199 -5.32 15.04 -13.58
CA LEU A 199 -6.11 14.39 -14.63
C LEU A 199 -6.42 15.40 -15.74
N SER A 200 -6.35 14.96 -16.98
CA SER A 200 -6.57 15.81 -18.16
C SER A 200 -7.35 15.09 -19.24
N TYR A 201 -8.34 15.79 -19.80
CA TYR A 201 -9.14 15.32 -20.94
C TYR A 201 -8.70 15.96 -22.26
N GLU A 202 -7.53 16.61 -22.26
CA GLU A 202 -6.92 17.21 -23.44
C GLU A 202 -6.05 16.18 -24.18
N LYS A 203 -5.58 16.55 -25.38
CA LYS A 203 -4.64 15.70 -26.12
C LYS A 203 -3.36 15.49 -25.30
N PRO A 204 -2.83 14.25 -25.21
CA PRO A 204 -1.57 13.98 -24.53
C PRO A 204 -0.41 14.82 -25.08
N ALA A 205 0.53 15.15 -24.20
CA ALA A 205 1.79 15.75 -24.62
C ALA A 205 2.54 14.81 -25.57
N ALA A 206 3.39 15.36 -26.44
CA ALA A 206 4.08 14.58 -27.47
C ALA A 206 5.04 13.52 -26.90
N ASP A 207 5.54 13.75 -25.70
CA ASP A 207 6.44 12.89 -24.94
C ASP A 207 5.72 12.05 -23.87
N ALA A 208 4.38 12.10 -23.81
CA ALA A 208 3.60 11.27 -22.91
C ALA A 208 3.78 9.78 -23.26
N PHE A 209 3.90 8.95 -22.23
CA PHE A 209 3.87 7.50 -22.39
C PHE A 209 2.45 7.07 -22.78
N THR A 210 2.32 6.41 -23.94
CA THR A 210 1.01 6.04 -24.54
C THR A 210 0.82 4.54 -24.69
N GLU A 211 1.85 3.73 -24.46
CA GLU A 211 1.79 2.26 -24.52
C GLU A 211 1.18 1.69 -23.22
N THR A 212 -0.09 2.05 -22.97
CA THR A 212 -0.84 1.64 -21.79
C THR A 212 -1.92 0.64 -22.16
N GLU A 213 -2.24 -0.27 -21.23
CA GLU A 213 -3.33 -1.24 -21.43
C GLU A 213 -4.69 -0.59 -21.14
N SER A 214 -4.71 0.47 -20.32
CA SER A 214 -5.92 1.16 -19.86
C SER A 214 -6.41 2.27 -20.82
N GLY A 215 -5.75 2.48 -21.96
CA GLY A 215 -6.09 3.53 -22.91
C GLY A 215 -5.87 4.95 -22.39
N ILE A 216 -5.02 5.10 -21.38
CA ILE A 216 -4.58 6.39 -20.83
C ILE A 216 -3.20 6.77 -21.41
N ALA A 217 -2.80 8.02 -21.28
CA ALA A 217 -1.41 8.42 -21.49
C ALA A 217 -0.88 9.11 -20.23
N VAL A 218 0.44 9.02 -19.98
CA VAL A 218 1.04 9.53 -18.76
C VAL A 218 2.27 10.37 -19.08
N SER A 219 2.23 11.65 -18.73
CA SER A 219 3.42 12.51 -18.69
C SER A 219 3.99 12.53 -17.28
N VAL A 220 5.32 12.51 -17.18
CA VAL A 220 6.04 12.56 -15.91
C VAL A 220 7.00 13.75 -15.94
N GLY A 221 6.89 14.63 -14.95
CA GLY A 221 7.80 15.76 -14.74
C GLY A 221 8.24 15.85 -13.28
N ASN A 222 9.16 16.78 -12.98
CA ASN A 222 9.49 17.08 -11.60
C ASN A 222 8.32 17.79 -10.91
N ALA A 223 8.10 17.45 -9.64
CA ALA A 223 7.13 18.12 -8.81
C ALA A 223 7.55 19.56 -8.49
N ASP A 224 6.56 20.42 -8.42
CA ASP A 224 6.74 21.84 -8.12
C ASP A 224 7.03 22.05 -6.61
N GLY A 225 7.67 23.18 -6.29
CA GLY A 225 7.91 23.59 -4.90
C GLY A 225 9.10 22.93 -4.22
N GLU A 226 9.02 22.80 -2.89
CA GLU A 226 10.13 22.34 -2.05
C GLU A 226 9.85 20.98 -1.42
N LYS A 227 10.89 20.16 -1.32
CA LYS A 227 10.82 18.83 -0.72
C LYS A 227 10.70 18.92 0.80
N CYS A 228 9.63 18.38 1.38
CA CYS A 228 9.54 18.21 2.82
C CYS A 228 10.57 17.20 3.34
N VAL A 229 11.38 17.57 4.33
CA VAL A 229 12.44 16.69 4.87
C VAL A 229 11.93 15.46 5.62
N ARG A 230 10.66 15.47 6.08
CA ARG A 230 10.04 14.35 6.81
C ARG A 230 9.35 13.33 5.90
N CYS A 231 8.40 13.77 5.07
CA CYS A 231 7.64 12.86 4.19
C CYS A 231 8.22 12.71 2.79
N TRP A 232 9.19 13.55 2.42
CA TRP A 232 9.85 13.57 1.11
C TRP A 232 8.97 13.93 -0.09
N THR A 233 7.71 14.28 0.15
CA THR A 233 6.80 14.90 -0.82
C THR A 233 7.13 16.37 -1.03
N TYR A 234 6.89 16.88 -2.24
CA TYR A 234 7.10 18.26 -2.65
C TYR A 234 5.81 19.07 -2.52
N PHE A 235 5.93 20.31 -2.06
CA PHE A 235 4.81 21.22 -1.85
C PHE A 235 5.19 22.65 -2.25
N ASP A 236 4.25 23.37 -2.86
CA ASP A 236 4.42 24.80 -3.18
C ASP A 236 4.57 25.68 -1.94
N ASN A 237 3.90 25.28 -0.84
CA ASN A 237 3.88 26.04 0.41
C ASN A 237 4.41 25.17 1.55
N VAL A 238 5.64 25.45 1.98
CA VAL A 238 6.28 24.80 3.12
C VAL A 238 6.57 25.80 4.24
N PHE A 239 6.57 25.31 5.47
CA PHE A 239 7.16 26.01 6.60
C PHE A 239 8.64 25.65 6.68
N HIS A 240 9.39 26.39 7.49
CA HIS A 240 10.77 26.07 7.80
C HIS A 240 10.89 25.82 9.31
N ASP A 241 11.57 24.75 9.70
CA ASP A 241 11.87 24.47 11.10
C ASP A 241 12.97 25.39 11.66
N GLU A 242 13.36 25.19 12.93
CA GLU A 242 14.41 25.99 13.58
C GLU A 242 15.77 25.89 12.89
N GLN A 243 16.03 24.81 12.15
CA GLN A 243 17.25 24.61 11.36
C GLN A 243 17.10 25.09 9.90
N GLY A 244 15.99 25.75 9.57
CA GLY A 244 15.71 26.24 8.22
C GLY A 244 15.43 25.12 7.21
N GLN A 245 15.02 23.94 7.65
CA GLN A 245 14.65 22.84 6.74
C GLN A 245 13.16 22.90 6.37
N PRO A 246 12.81 22.65 5.09
CA PRO A 246 11.43 22.70 4.62
C PRO A 246 10.56 21.57 5.20
N ILE A 247 9.42 21.96 5.79
CA ILE A 247 8.44 21.06 6.41
C ILE A 247 7.01 21.41 5.95
N CYS A 248 6.28 20.42 5.45
CA CYS A 248 4.90 20.64 5.01
C CYS A 248 3.94 20.81 6.21
N SER A 249 2.75 21.36 5.95
CA SER A 249 1.71 21.59 6.97
C SER A 249 1.37 20.34 7.77
N ARG A 250 1.20 19.20 7.09
CA ARG A 250 0.94 17.89 7.71
C ARG A 250 2.07 17.50 8.67
N CYS A 251 3.31 17.47 8.19
CA CYS A 251 4.46 17.06 9.00
C CYS A 251 4.72 18.01 10.19
N LYS A 252 4.45 19.31 10.02
CA LYS A 252 4.54 20.31 11.09
C LYS A 252 3.54 20.03 12.21
N SER A 253 2.30 19.69 11.87
CA SER A 253 1.25 19.37 12.86
C SER A 253 1.53 18.13 13.72
N VAL A 254 2.51 17.32 13.30
CA VAL A 254 2.95 16.10 14.00
C VAL A 254 4.15 16.37 14.91
N THR A 255 5.03 17.30 14.53
CA THR A 255 6.28 17.60 15.26
C THR A 255 6.16 18.72 16.30
N CYS A 256 5.18 19.61 16.13
CA CYS A 256 4.95 20.78 16.99
C CYS A 256 3.84 20.53 18.01
#